data_AF-A0A3S8T4S7-F1
#
_entry.id   AF-A0A3S8T4S7-F1
#
_cell.length_a   1.000
_cell.length_b   1.000
_cell.length_c   1.000
_cell.angle_alpha   90.00
_cell.angle_beta   90.00
_cell.angle_gamma   90.00
#
_symmetry.space_group_name_H-M   'P 1'
#
loop_
_entity.id
_entity.type
_entity.pdbx_description
1 polymer ?
#
loop_
_entity_poly.entity_id
_entity_poly.type
_entity_poly.pdbx_seq_one_letter_code
_entity_poly.pdbx_strand_id
1 'polypeptide(L)'
;MKKLDNSLNTQHCKLRKYRAFSLLELSVLIMIAGLIMSGYITWILPTLNSHAVKYKETQERIIKITDALETFVQTYGRLPCPALNIQTYGTLNTSTGVGFGNENFTASICASNVGSIPIISLGLLSDYMLDAWGRKFTYVTSPNLCSNAGCTPSSFGSGAANLVIQDLGGTTTLTSNAAYVIISHGPDGKGAFTQAGSQIAATNTDEVENSDGNNIFRVGTLSSNFQHIVNFRNQTDLNNSVYDPGRSLVSLTVCEGNSTALAGVTKVMAADLRNDYISTRVSGDYVDEFGTNSPHITNFGDEAILEMMWVLQEACYLLYPTQMPATKACPAGLTFNANNNACVYNNGFWNPSA
;
A
#
# COMPACT_ATOMS: atom_id res chain seq x y z
N MET A 1 -18.80 -24.69 -82.40
CA MET A 1 -19.46 -24.78 -81.08
C MET A 1 -18.73 -25.85 -80.27
N LYS A 2 -18.06 -25.46 -79.19
CA LYS A 2 -17.21 -26.32 -78.36
C LYS A 2 -18.05 -27.27 -77.49
N LYS A 3 -17.60 -28.52 -77.41
CA LYS A 3 -18.01 -29.56 -76.47
C LYS A 3 -17.88 -29.09 -75.01
N LEU A 4 -18.79 -29.55 -74.16
CA LEU A 4 -18.62 -29.61 -72.70
C LEU A 4 -19.06 -31.00 -72.24
N ASP A 5 -18.08 -31.90 -72.17
CA ASP A 5 -18.18 -33.15 -71.40
C ASP A 5 -18.01 -32.78 -69.92
N ASN A 6 -19.05 -33.02 -69.11
CA ASN A 6 -19.04 -32.71 -67.69
C ASN A 6 -18.51 -33.94 -66.91
N SER A 7 -17.19 -33.98 -66.69
CA SER A 7 -16.56 -34.99 -65.85
C SER A 7 -16.74 -34.63 -64.37
N LEU A 8 -17.49 -35.44 -63.63
CA LEU A 8 -17.55 -35.35 -62.16
C LEU A 8 -16.21 -35.77 -61.57
N ASN A 9 -15.46 -34.79 -61.07
CA ASN A 9 -14.17 -34.97 -60.42
C ASN A 9 -14.39 -35.38 -58.95
N THR A 10 -14.38 -36.68 -58.66
CA THR A 10 -14.33 -37.21 -57.30
C THR A 10 -12.96 -36.93 -56.68
N GLN A 11 -12.85 -35.83 -55.95
CA GLN A 11 -11.70 -35.52 -55.11
C GLN A 11 -11.71 -36.43 -53.87
N HIS A 12 -10.80 -37.40 -53.83
CA HIS A 12 -10.55 -38.20 -52.63
C HIS A 12 -9.84 -37.35 -51.56
N CYS A 13 -10.56 -37.01 -50.48
CA CYS A 13 -9.95 -36.41 -49.29
C CYS A 13 -9.09 -37.45 -48.57
N LYS A 14 -7.75 -37.29 -48.62
CA LYS A 14 -6.82 -38.09 -47.82
C LYS A 14 -6.82 -37.59 -46.37
N LEU A 15 -7.56 -38.26 -45.49
CA LEU A 15 -7.44 -38.09 -44.04
C LEU A 15 -6.03 -38.48 -43.59
N ARG A 16 -5.26 -37.50 -43.11
CA ARG A 16 -3.95 -37.74 -42.48
C ARG A 16 -4.19 -38.45 -41.14
N LYS A 17 -3.74 -39.71 -41.05
CA LYS A 17 -3.76 -40.49 -39.81
C LYS A 17 -2.80 -39.84 -38.81
N TYR A 18 -3.30 -38.97 -37.93
CA TYR A 18 -2.54 -38.55 -36.76
C TYR A 18 -2.43 -39.77 -35.85
N ARG A 19 -1.21 -40.18 -35.50
CA ARG A 19 -0.99 -41.18 -34.45
C ARG A 19 -1.53 -40.55 -33.17
N ALA A 20 -2.68 -41.02 -32.69
CA ALA A 20 -3.20 -40.64 -31.40
C ALA A 20 -2.17 -41.06 -30.34
N PHE A 21 -1.87 -40.14 -29.41
CA PHE A 21 -0.98 -40.40 -28.29
C PHE A 21 -1.41 -41.68 -27.56
N SER A 22 -0.44 -42.53 -27.24
CA SER A 22 -0.69 -43.75 -26.48
C SER A 22 -1.23 -43.39 -25.09
N LEU A 23 -2.22 -44.14 -24.59
CA LEU A 23 -2.71 -43.97 -23.22
C LEU A 23 -1.57 -44.11 -22.19
N LEU A 24 -0.54 -44.89 -22.52
CA LEU A 24 0.65 -45.04 -21.69
C LEU A 24 1.49 -43.74 -21.64
N GLU A 25 1.66 -43.06 -22.77
CA GLU A 25 2.43 -41.80 -22.85
C GLU A 25 1.75 -40.67 -22.06
N LEU A 26 0.42 -40.59 -22.16
CA LEU A 26 -0.37 -39.66 -21.36
C LEU A 26 -0.30 -39.99 -19.86
N SER A 27 -0.33 -41.27 -19.47
CA SER A 27 -0.23 -41.68 -18.06
C SER A 27 1.12 -41.32 -17.44
N VAL A 28 2.22 -41.48 -18.19
CA VAL A 28 3.57 -41.13 -17.73
C VAL A 28 3.72 -39.61 -17.60
N LEU A 29 3.16 -38.84 -18.53
CA LEU A 29 3.16 -37.37 -18.46
C LEU A 29 2.39 -36.86 -17.22
N ILE A 30 1.21 -37.40 -16.95
CA ILE A 30 0.41 -36.97 -15.78
C ILE A 30 1.09 -37.41 -14.47
N MET A 31 1.74 -38.57 -14.45
CA MET A 31 2.52 -39.02 -13.29
C MET A 31 3.70 -38.08 -13.02
N ILE A 32 4.49 -37.73 -14.04
CA ILE A 32 5.62 -36.80 -13.91
C ILE A 32 5.12 -35.40 -13.52
N ALA A 33 4.04 -34.91 -14.14
CA ALA A 33 3.42 -33.64 -13.80
C ALA A 33 2.93 -33.62 -12.34
N GLY A 34 2.30 -34.70 -11.86
CA GLY A 34 1.86 -34.83 -10.48
C GLY A 34 3.01 -34.80 -9.47
N LEU A 35 4.13 -35.47 -9.78
CA LEU A 35 5.33 -35.45 -8.94
C LEU A 35 5.96 -34.05 -8.91
N ILE A 36 6.05 -33.35 -10.03
CA ILE A 36 6.55 -31.98 -10.09
C ILE A 36 5.63 -31.05 -9.28
N MET A 37 4.31 -31.12 -9.49
CA MET A 37 3.34 -30.29 -8.77
C MET A 37 3.42 -30.52 -7.25
N SER A 38 3.64 -31.77 -6.82
CA SER A 38 3.78 -32.11 -5.39
C SER A 38 5.01 -31.48 -4.74
N GLY A 39 6.14 -31.40 -5.44
CA GLY A 39 7.35 -30.75 -4.94
C GLY A 39 7.22 -29.22 -4.88
N TYR A 40 6.59 -28.61 -5.87
CA TYR A 40 6.39 -27.15 -5.93
C TYR A 40 5.56 -26.60 -4.77
N ILE A 41 4.52 -27.34 -4.35
CA ILE A 41 3.63 -26.92 -3.25
C ILE A 41 4.40 -26.81 -1.92
N THR A 42 5.33 -27.73 -1.64
CA THR A 42 6.10 -27.71 -0.39
C THR A 42 7.09 -26.55 -0.26
N TRP A 43 7.55 -25.98 -1.38
CA TRP A 43 8.52 -24.88 -1.38
C TRP A 43 7.88 -23.49 -1.37
N ILE A 44 6.69 -23.32 -1.97
CA ILE A 44 6.02 -22.01 -2.07
C ILE A 44 5.12 -21.72 -0.86
N LEU A 45 4.48 -22.73 -0.28
CA LEU A 45 3.57 -22.52 0.85
C LEU A 45 4.24 -21.88 2.09
N PRO A 46 5.49 -22.18 2.45
CA PRO A 46 6.17 -21.51 3.57
C PRO A 46 6.46 -20.03 3.30
N THR A 47 6.75 -19.65 2.05
CA THR A 47 7.09 -18.25 1.71
C THR A 47 5.85 -17.35 1.74
N LEU A 48 4.70 -17.86 1.31
CA LEU A 48 3.40 -17.18 1.44
C LEU A 48 2.96 -17.01 2.90
N ASN A 49 3.36 -17.95 3.77
CA ASN A 49 3.08 -17.87 5.20
C ASN A 49 4.15 -17.09 6.00
N SER A 50 5.16 -16.54 5.34
CA SER A 50 6.18 -15.73 6.00
C SER A 50 5.55 -14.46 6.60
N HIS A 51 5.99 -14.08 7.79
CA HIS A 51 5.50 -12.87 8.44
C HIS A 51 5.74 -11.62 7.58
N ALA A 52 6.85 -11.57 6.84
CA ALA A 52 7.16 -10.45 5.94
C ALA A 52 6.07 -10.22 4.88
N VAL A 53 5.56 -11.28 4.26
CA VAL A 53 4.46 -11.17 3.27
C VAL A 53 3.16 -10.72 3.95
N LYS A 54 2.84 -11.29 5.12
CA LYS A 54 1.64 -10.92 5.89
C LYS A 54 1.65 -9.48 6.38
N TYR A 55 2.82 -8.96 6.77
CA TYR A 55 2.99 -7.55 7.09
C TYR A 55 2.66 -6.67 5.89
N LYS A 56 3.23 -6.99 4.72
CA LYS A 56 2.96 -6.23 3.49
C LYS A 56 1.48 -6.26 3.12
N GLU A 57 0.86 -7.43 3.14
CA GLU A 57 -0.58 -7.59 2.85
C GLU A 57 -1.45 -6.80 3.84
N THR A 58 -1.12 -6.82 5.13
CA THR A 58 -1.84 -6.06 6.15
C THR A 58 -1.73 -4.55 5.91
N GLN A 59 -0.55 -4.05 5.52
CA GLN A 59 -0.38 -2.64 5.16
C GLN A 59 -1.21 -2.25 3.93
N GLU A 60 -1.23 -3.10 2.90
CA GLU A 60 -2.06 -2.88 1.71
C GLU A 60 -3.56 -2.84 2.05
N ARG A 61 -4.02 -3.70 2.97
CA ARG A 61 -5.40 -3.68 3.48
C ARG A 61 -5.69 -2.40 4.26
N ILE A 62 -4.79 -1.96 5.15
CA ILE A 62 -4.92 -0.70 5.90
C ILE A 62 -5.06 0.48 4.94
N ILE A 63 -4.22 0.56 3.90
CA ILE A 63 -4.30 1.64 2.90
C ILE A 63 -5.68 1.68 2.24
N LYS A 64 -6.23 0.52 1.84
CA LYS A 64 -7.57 0.44 1.24
C LYS A 64 -8.69 0.82 2.21
N ILE A 65 -8.56 0.47 3.48
CA ILE A 65 -9.52 0.85 4.51
C ILE A 65 -9.47 2.36 4.74
N THR A 66 -8.27 2.94 4.84
CA THR A 66 -8.05 4.38 4.99
C THR A 66 -8.66 5.18 3.83
N ASP A 67 -8.43 4.75 2.59
CA ASP A 67 -9.01 5.36 1.38
C ASP A 67 -10.55 5.36 1.39
N ALA A 68 -11.15 4.22 1.79
CA ALA A 68 -12.60 4.12 1.93
C ALA A 68 -13.15 4.99 3.06
N LEU A 69 -12.44 5.09 4.20
CA LEU A 69 -12.81 5.96 5.32
C LEU A 69 -12.78 7.44 4.93
N GLU A 70 -11.75 7.86 4.21
CA GLU A 70 -11.61 9.24 3.74
C GLU A 70 -12.72 9.59 2.72
N THR A 71 -13.00 8.68 1.79
CA THR A 71 -14.12 8.81 0.84
C THR A 71 -15.48 8.89 1.57
N PHE A 72 -15.68 8.10 2.62
CA PHE A 72 -16.89 8.13 3.44
C PHE A 72 -17.06 9.48 4.14
N VAL A 73 -15.98 10.02 4.73
CA VAL A 73 -16.00 11.35 5.36
C VAL A 73 -16.38 12.43 4.36
N GLN A 74 -15.83 12.38 3.14
CA GLN A 74 -16.18 13.34 2.08
C GLN A 74 -17.65 13.25 1.66
N THR A 75 -18.20 12.03 1.61
CA THR A 75 -19.57 11.78 1.14
C THR A 75 -20.62 12.13 2.20
N TYR A 76 -20.36 11.78 3.46
CA TYR A 76 -21.34 11.85 4.55
C TYR A 76 -21.03 12.90 5.62
N GLY A 77 -19.85 13.54 5.57
CA GLY A 77 -19.45 14.58 6.52
C GLY A 77 -19.24 14.07 7.96
N ARG A 78 -19.01 12.75 8.13
CA ARG A 78 -18.79 12.09 9.42
C ARG A 78 -17.91 10.86 9.26
N LEU A 79 -17.32 10.38 10.34
CA LEU A 79 -16.72 9.04 10.37
C LEU A 79 -17.82 7.97 10.49
N PRO A 80 -17.65 6.79 9.85
CA PRO A 80 -18.56 5.68 10.04
C PRO A 80 -18.39 5.11 11.45
N CYS A 81 -19.48 4.62 12.04
CA CYS A 81 -19.38 4.00 13.35
C CYS A 81 -18.68 2.63 13.26
N PRO A 82 -17.85 2.26 14.23
CA PRO A 82 -17.28 0.92 14.27
C PRO A 82 -18.34 -0.17 14.22
N ALA A 83 -18.05 -1.25 13.51
CA ALA A 83 -18.85 -2.46 13.51
C ALA A 83 -18.62 -3.28 14.78
N LEU A 84 -19.52 -4.23 15.07
CA LEU A 84 -19.41 -5.06 16.26
C LEU A 84 -18.25 -6.07 16.16
N ASN A 85 -17.28 -5.93 17.05
CA ASN A 85 -16.13 -6.83 17.19
C ASN A 85 -16.53 -8.24 17.68
N ILE A 86 -17.59 -8.37 18.48
CA ILE A 86 -18.10 -9.65 19.01
C ILE A 86 -18.91 -10.48 18.01
N GLN A 87 -19.25 -9.93 16.85
CA GLN A 87 -20.07 -10.64 15.86
C GLN A 87 -19.26 -11.72 15.13
N THR A 88 -19.79 -12.93 14.99
CA THR A 88 -19.12 -13.97 14.20
C THR A 88 -19.04 -13.57 12.73
N TYR A 89 -17.88 -13.81 12.11
CA TYR A 89 -17.62 -13.50 10.70
C TYR A 89 -18.69 -14.10 9.78
N GLY A 90 -19.23 -13.29 8.86
CA GLY A 90 -20.25 -13.71 7.90
C GLY A 90 -21.65 -13.96 8.47
N THR A 91 -21.91 -13.65 9.75
CA THR A 91 -23.18 -13.98 10.42
C THR A 91 -23.95 -12.73 10.87
N LEU A 92 -25.27 -12.71 10.69
CA LEU A 92 -26.14 -11.65 11.23
C LEU A 92 -26.14 -11.69 12.77
N ASN A 93 -26.02 -10.54 13.44
CA ASN A 93 -26.17 -10.48 14.89
C ASN A 93 -27.66 -10.31 15.24
N THR A 94 -28.27 -11.38 15.75
CA THR A 94 -29.70 -11.44 16.04
C THR A 94 -30.11 -10.64 17.30
N SER A 95 -29.16 -10.27 18.18
CA SER A 95 -29.48 -9.53 19.41
C SER A 95 -29.48 -8.01 19.22
N THR A 96 -28.64 -7.49 18.32
CA THR A 96 -28.60 -6.06 17.98
C THR A 96 -29.36 -5.72 16.69
N GLY A 97 -29.69 -6.73 15.88
CA GLY A 97 -30.28 -6.53 14.54
C GLY A 97 -29.29 -5.96 13.52
N VAL A 98 -28.03 -5.76 13.89
CA VAL A 98 -26.99 -5.19 13.03
C VAL A 98 -26.38 -6.32 12.20
N GLY A 99 -26.43 -6.16 10.87
CA GLY A 99 -25.85 -7.14 9.95
C GLY A 99 -24.33 -7.18 10.01
N PHE A 100 -23.74 -8.32 9.65
CA PHE A 100 -22.29 -8.49 9.61
C PHE A 100 -21.61 -7.34 8.86
N GLY A 101 -20.67 -6.66 9.53
CA GLY A 101 -19.92 -5.57 8.93
C GLY A 101 -20.68 -4.25 8.73
N ASN A 102 -21.90 -4.12 9.26
CA ASN A 102 -22.59 -2.83 9.33
C ASN A 102 -22.02 -1.96 10.46
N GLU A 103 -22.04 -0.65 10.25
CA GLU A 103 -21.72 0.30 11.31
C GLU A 103 -22.72 0.22 12.47
N ASN A 104 -22.23 0.34 13.70
CA ASN A 104 -23.07 0.35 14.92
C ASN A 104 -23.61 1.77 15.21
N PHE A 105 -24.32 2.34 14.23
CA PHE A 105 -24.85 3.71 14.27
C PHE A 105 -26.28 3.76 14.83
N THR A 106 -26.51 4.53 15.88
CA THR A 106 -27.83 4.71 16.51
C THR A 106 -28.45 6.04 16.10
N ALA A 107 -28.75 6.18 14.80
CA ALA A 107 -29.39 7.32 14.12
C ALA A 107 -28.67 8.69 14.20
N SER A 108 -27.90 8.97 15.25
CA SER A 108 -27.25 10.25 15.52
C SER A 108 -25.82 10.13 16.04
N ILE A 109 -25.45 9.01 16.67
CA ILE A 109 -24.14 8.75 17.28
C ILE A 109 -23.76 7.26 17.15
N CYS A 110 -22.53 6.90 17.48
CA CYS A 110 -22.15 5.49 17.60
C CYS A 110 -22.57 4.91 18.95
N ALA A 111 -23.07 3.68 18.95
CA ALA A 111 -23.29 2.94 20.20
C ALA A 111 -21.98 2.53 20.88
N SER A 112 -20.89 2.38 20.12
CA SER A 112 -19.54 2.23 20.64
C SER A 112 -18.54 2.91 19.73
N ASN A 113 -17.53 3.54 20.31
CA ASN A 113 -16.42 4.19 19.61
C ASN A 113 -15.27 3.22 19.29
N VAL A 114 -15.35 1.96 19.75
CA VAL A 114 -14.36 0.90 19.52
C VAL A 114 -15.07 -0.30 18.89
N GLY A 115 -14.48 -0.86 17.84
CA GLY A 115 -15.07 -2.02 17.17
C GLY A 115 -14.20 -2.55 16.05
N SER A 116 -14.81 -3.25 15.09
CA SER A 116 -14.15 -3.67 13.85
C SER A 116 -14.49 -2.72 12.69
N ILE A 117 -13.80 -2.88 11.56
CA ILE A 117 -14.03 -2.07 10.36
C ILE A 117 -15.48 -2.26 9.84
N PRO A 118 -16.25 -1.18 9.60
CA PRO A 118 -17.60 -1.25 9.06
C PRO A 118 -17.60 -1.42 7.53
N ILE A 119 -17.20 -2.61 7.09
CA ILE A 119 -17.01 -2.98 5.67
C ILE A 119 -18.24 -2.70 4.77
N ILE A 120 -19.47 -2.82 5.28
CA ILE A 120 -20.69 -2.59 4.49
C ILE A 120 -20.86 -1.09 4.20
N SER A 121 -20.74 -0.25 5.22
CA SER A 121 -20.82 1.22 5.07
C SER A 121 -19.68 1.77 4.22
N LEU A 122 -18.53 1.09 4.22
CA LEU A 122 -17.36 1.44 3.43
C LEU A 122 -17.35 0.85 2.00
N GLY A 123 -18.31 -0.01 1.66
CA GLY A 123 -18.34 -0.68 0.35
C GLY A 123 -17.16 -1.63 0.12
N LEU A 124 -16.57 -2.16 1.20
CA LEU A 124 -15.42 -3.07 1.15
C LEU A 124 -15.86 -4.54 1.19
N LEU A 125 -15.02 -5.41 0.63
CA LEU A 125 -15.19 -6.86 0.77
C LEU A 125 -14.97 -7.30 2.22
N SER A 126 -15.56 -8.44 2.59
CA SER A 126 -15.53 -8.95 3.96
C SER A 126 -14.13 -9.24 4.51
N ASP A 127 -13.18 -9.52 3.63
CA ASP A 127 -11.79 -9.79 3.99
C ASP A 127 -11.04 -8.54 4.51
N TYR A 128 -11.49 -7.33 4.16
CA TYR A 128 -10.92 -6.09 4.69
C TYR A 128 -11.26 -5.82 6.15
N MET A 129 -12.16 -6.61 6.75
CA MET A 129 -12.33 -6.59 8.20
C MET A 129 -11.19 -7.32 8.93
N LEU A 130 -10.44 -8.17 8.23
CA LEU A 130 -9.42 -9.04 8.80
C LEU A 130 -8.01 -8.60 8.39
N ASP A 131 -7.04 -8.78 9.27
CA ASP A 131 -5.61 -8.73 8.96
C ASP A 131 -5.15 -9.99 8.21
N ALA A 132 -3.88 -10.03 7.79
CA ALA A 132 -3.32 -11.18 7.08
C ALA A 132 -3.14 -12.44 7.97
N TRP A 133 -3.34 -12.32 9.29
CA TRP A 133 -3.37 -13.45 10.22
C TRP A 133 -4.79 -13.94 10.51
N GLY A 134 -5.80 -13.32 9.89
CA GLY A 134 -7.20 -13.69 10.00
C GLY A 134 -7.86 -13.21 11.29
N ARG A 135 -7.30 -12.20 11.97
CA ARG A 135 -7.91 -11.51 13.11
C ARG A 135 -8.56 -10.22 12.65
N LYS A 136 -9.57 -9.74 13.38
CA LYS A 136 -10.22 -8.48 13.03
C LYS A 136 -9.30 -7.31 13.31
N PHE A 137 -9.27 -6.34 12.41
CA PHE A 137 -8.73 -5.02 12.74
C PHE A 137 -9.58 -4.37 13.82
N THR A 138 -8.93 -3.73 14.79
CA THR A 138 -9.59 -2.85 15.76
C THR A 138 -9.66 -1.45 15.15
N TYR A 139 -10.87 -0.93 15.02
CA TYR A 139 -11.16 0.42 14.55
C TYR A 139 -11.71 1.24 15.71
N VAL A 140 -11.09 2.39 15.96
CA VAL A 140 -11.50 3.32 16.99
C VAL A 140 -11.72 4.69 16.38
N THR A 141 -12.81 5.33 16.75
CA THR A 141 -13.17 6.67 16.29
C THR A 141 -13.32 7.63 17.45
N SER A 142 -13.03 8.90 17.25
CA SER A 142 -13.44 9.92 18.22
C SER A 142 -14.98 10.01 18.23
N PRO A 143 -15.66 9.86 19.38
CA PRO A 143 -17.12 9.76 19.45
C PRO A 143 -17.85 10.94 18.79
N ASN A 144 -17.31 12.14 18.93
CA ASN A 144 -17.92 13.37 18.41
C ASN A 144 -17.85 13.48 16.88
N LEU A 145 -16.86 12.84 16.24
CA LEU A 145 -16.68 12.89 14.79
C LEU A 145 -17.60 11.93 14.02
N CYS A 146 -18.28 11.03 14.72
CA CYS A 146 -19.19 10.06 14.11
C CYS A 146 -20.64 10.53 14.07
N SER A 147 -20.94 11.65 14.72
CA SER A 147 -22.25 12.28 14.64
C SER A 147 -22.51 12.84 13.24
N ASN A 148 -23.78 13.05 12.86
CA ASN A 148 -24.10 13.70 11.59
C ASN A 148 -23.45 15.09 11.52
N ALA A 149 -22.73 15.36 10.43
CA ALA A 149 -21.88 16.55 10.29
C ALA A 149 -20.79 16.68 11.38
N GLY A 150 -20.32 15.54 11.92
CA GLY A 150 -19.26 15.47 12.93
C GLY A 150 -17.89 15.88 12.40
N CYS A 151 -17.63 15.76 11.09
CA CYS A 151 -16.35 16.10 10.46
C CYS A 151 -16.38 17.49 9.81
N THR A 152 -16.70 18.54 10.58
CA THR A 152 -16.64 19.94 10.11
C THR A 152 -15.43 20.67 10.72
N PRO A 153 -14.92 21.75 10.08
CA PRO A 153 -13.87 22.57 10.67
C PRO A 153 -14.19 23.05 12.09
N SER A 154 -15.46 23.36 12.36
CA SER A 154 -15.95 23.73 13.70
C SER A 154 -15.86 22.59 14.71
N SER A 155 -16.23 21.36 14.33
CA SER A 155 -16.14 20.20 15.22
C SER A 155 -14.71 19.92 15.63
N PHE A 156 -13.77 19.98 14.68
CA PHE A 156 -12.36 19.81 15.03
C PHE A 156 -11.81 20.97 15.86
N GLY A 157 -12.23 22.22 15.56
CA GLY A 157 -11.86 23.40 16.34
C GLY A 157 -12.36 23.36 17.79
N SER A 158 -13.42 22.59 18.08
CA SER A 158 -13.91 22.35 19.44
C SER A 158 -13.31 21.10 20.10
N GLY A 159 -12.31 20.46 19.49
CA GLY A 159 -11.65 19.28 20.04
C GLY A 159 -12.42 17.98 19.85
N ALA A 160 -13.23 17.85 18.80
CA ALA A 160 -13.96 16.62 18.53
C ALA A 160 -13.03 15.42 18.24
N ALA A 161 -11.83 15.66 17.70
CA ALA A 161 -10.77 14.64 17.60
C ALA A 161 -10.00 14.58 18.91
N ASN A 162 -10.12 13.47 19.65
CA ASN A 162 -9.62 13.36 21.02
C ASN A 162 -8.95 12.02 21.35
N LEU A 163 -8.55 11.25 20.33
CA LEU A 163 -7.74 10.06 20.55
C LEU A 163 -6.27 10.47 20.73
N VAL A 164 -5.62 9.83 21.70
CA VAL A 164 -4.24 10.11 22.10
C VAL A 164 -3.35 8.97 21.64
N ILE A 165 -2.28 9.30 20.91
CA ILE A 165 -1.28 8.35 20.46
C ILE A 165 0.03 8.66 21.16
N GLN A 166 0.61 7.65 21.79
CA GLN A 166 1.86 7.75 22.55
C GLN A 166 2.86 6.70 22.07
N ASP A 167 4.13 6.92 22.37
CA ASP A 167 5.19 5.94 22.15
C ASP A 167 5.00 4.71 23.06
N LEU A 168 5.79 3.67 22.81
CA LEU A 168 5.86 2.52 23.72
C LEU A 168 6.29 2.99 25.11
N GLY A 169 5.61 2.51 26.16
CA GLY A 169 5.79 2.96 27.53
C GLY A 169 5.09 4.28 27.89
N GLY A 170 4.45 4.97 26.93
CA GLY A 170 3.59 6.14 27.20
C GLY A 170 4.32 7.38 27.71
N THR A 171 5.61 7.55 27.37
CA THR A 171 6.43 8.66 27.84
C THR A 171 6.24 9.92 26.98
N THR A 172 6.08 9.73 25.67
CA THR A 172 5.94 10.79 24.68
C THR A 172 4.57 10.70 24.03
N THR A 173 3.84 11.81 24.02
CA THR A 173 2.60 11.92 23.24
C THR A 173 2.94 12.42 21.83
N LEU A 174 2.66 11.58 20.83
CA LEU A 174 2.87 11.92 19.41
C LEU A 174 1.74 12.82 18.90
N THR A 175 0.50 12.54 19.31
CA THR A 175 -0.67 13.36 19.00
C THR A 175 -1.75 13.15 20.06
N SER A 176 -2.52 14.20 20.34
CA SER A 176 -3.72 14.15 21.20
C SER A 176 -5.01 14.50 20.43
N ASN A 177 -4.92 14.56 19.10
CA ASN A 177 -5.99 14.98 18.21
C ASN A 177 -6.18 14.02 17.04
N ALA A 178 -5.92 12.72 17.26
CA ALA A 178 -6.24 11.70 16.28
C ALA A 178 -7.76 11.54 16.16
N ALA A 179 -8.24 11.51 14.91
CA ALA A 179 -9.65 11.38 14.57
C ALA A 179 -10.11 9.93 14.66
N TYR A 180 -9.30 9.01 14.14
CA TYR A 180 -9.51 7.57 14.22
C TYR A 180 -8.19 6.81 14.29
N VAL A 181 -8.25 5.56 14.74
CA VAL A 181 -7.14 4.60 14.83
C VAL A 181 -7.58 3.26 14.23
N ILE A 182 -6.70 2.63 13.47
CA ILE A 182 -6.82 1.25 12.97
C ILE A 182 -5.63 0.45 13.52
N ILE A 183 -5.92 -0.69 14.12
CA ILE A 183 -4.90 -1.56 14.72
C ILE A 183 -5.02 -2.95 14.11
N SER A 184 -3.93 -3.42 13.49
CA SER A 184 -3.69 -4.86 13.32
C SER A 184 -2.87 -5.33 14.51
N HIS A 185 -3.29 -6.42 15.14
CA HIS A 185 -2.62 -6.97 16.31
C HIS A 185 -1.44 -7.88 15.95
N GLY A 186 -1.14 -8.05 14.66
CA GLY A 186 0.06 -8.72 14.20
C GLY A 186 0.04 -10.23 14.40
N PRO A 187 1.20 -10.89 14.30
CA PRO A 187 1.31 -12.34 14.29
C PRO A 187 0.76 -13.09 15.50
N ASP A 188 0.96 -12.58 16.71
CA ASP A 188 0.47 -13.23 17.94
C ASP A 188 -1.03 -12.95 18.20
N GLY A 189 -1.57 -11.92 17.54
CA GLY A 189 -2.97 -11.50 17.63
C GLY A 189 -3.38 -11.07 19.03
N LYS A 190 -2.45 -10.69 19.91
CA LYS A 190 -2.74 -10.27 21.28
C LYS A 190 -3.60 -9.00 21.27
N GLY A 191 -4.64 -8.94 22.08
CA GLY A 191 -5.64 -7.87 22.06
C GLY A 191 -6.69 -7.95 20.94
N ALA A 192 -6.48 -8.79 19.92
CA ALA A 192 -7.34 -8.86 18.74
C ALA A 192 -8.65 -9.61 19.00
N PHE A 193 -9.69 -9.24 18.25
CA PHE A 193 -10.88 -10.06 18.13
C PHE A 193 -10.71 -11.13 17.05
N THR A 194 -11.01 -12.38 17.41
CA THR A 194 -11.06 -13.49 16.46
C THR A 194 -12.25 -13.36 15.51
N GLN A 195 -12.26 -14.13 14.42
CA GLN A 195 -13.43 -14.23 13.53
C GLN A 195 -14.69 -14.69 14.27
N ALA A 196 -14.54 -15.48 15.35
CA ALA A 196 -15.65 -15.92 16.17
C ALA A 196 -16.23 -14.81 17.07
N GLY A 197 -15.51 -13.70 17.25
CA GLY A 197 -15.91 -12.60 18.13
C GLY A 197 -15.36 -12.67 19.55
N SER A 198 -14.49 -13.63 19.85
CA SER A 198 -13.76 -13.67 21.13
C SER A 198 -12.47 -12.86 21.05
N GLN A 199 -12.19 -12.05 22.08
CA GLN A 199 -10.93 -11.31 22.19
C GLN A 199 -9.82 -12.20 22.73
N ILE A 200 -8.62 -12.06 22.17
CA ILE A 200 -7.40 -12.68 22.68
C ILE A 200 -6.79 -11.73 23.69
N ALA A 201 -6.58 -12.17 24.93
CA ALA A 201 -6.00 -11.31 25.97
C ALA A 201 -4.56 -10.88 25.59
N ALA A 202 -4.31 -9.56 25.64
CA ALA A 202 -2.97 -9.01 25.57
C ALA A 202 -2.21 -9.23 26.89
N THR A 203 -0.89 -9.32 26.81
CA THR A 203 -0.03 -9.61 27.97
C THR A 203 1.04 -8.56 28.22
N ASN A 204 1.45 -7.83 27.18
CA ASN A 204 2.32 -6.67 27.33
C ASN A 204 1.48 -5.43 27.68
N THR A 205 1.99 -4.56 28.56
CA THR A 205 1.34 -3.29 28.93
C THR A 205 0.95 -2.42 27.74
N ASP A 206 1.79 -2.34 26.70
CA ASP A 206 1.52 -1.52 25.52
C ASP A 206 0.43 -2.14 24.62
N GLU A 207 0.36 -3.47 24.55
CA GLU A 207 -0.67 -4.18 23.79
C GLU A 207 -2.01 -4.22 24.55
N VAL A 208 -1.95 -4.25 25.88
CA VAL A 208 -3.10 -4.09 26.76
C VAL A 208 -3.71 -2.71 26.57
N GLU A 209 -2.89 -1.65 26.57
CA GLU A 209 -3.39 -0.28 26.30
C GLU A 209 -4.12 -0.22 24.95
N ASN A 210 -3.55 -0.84 23.91
CA ASN A 210 -4.17 -0.89 22.58
C ASN A 210 -5.46 -1.74 22.49
N SER A 211 -5.89 -2.38 23.58
CA SER A 211 -7.03 -3.31 23.59
C SER A 211 -7.98 -3.15 24.79
N ASP A 212 -7.78 -2.14 25.63
CA ASP A 212 -8.57 -1.91 26.85
C ASP A 212 -9.86 -1.09 26.63
N GLY A 213 -10.02 -0.51 25.44
CA GLY A 213 -11.21 0.24 25.02
C GLY A 213 -11.23 1.72 25.44
N ASN A 214 -10.11 2.26 25.92
CA ASN A 214 -9.97 3.69 26.21
C ASN A 214 -9.56 4.50 24.94
N ASN A 215 -9.26 5.80 25.09
CA ASN A 215 -8.91 6.70 23.97
C ASN A 215 -7.39 6.90 23.80
N ILE A 216 -6.56 6.08 24.45
CA ILE A 216 -5.10 6.16 24.46
C ILE A 216 -4.56 4.92 23.76
N PHE A 217 -3.62 5.13 22.84
CA PHE A 217 -3.02 4.06 22.06
C PHE A 217 -1.50 4.19 22.03
N ARG A 218 -0.82 3.05 21.92
CA ARG A 218 0.65 2.92 21.87
C ARG A 218 1.08 2.58 20.47
N VAL A 219 2.09 3.28 19.96
CA VAL A 219 2.71 3.00 18.66
C VAL A 219 4.23 2.97 18.80
N GLY A 220 4.88 2.10 18.03
CA GLY A 220 6.34 2.04 17.97
C GLY A 220 6.83 0.97 17.01
N THR A 221 8.13 0.73 17.05
CA THR A 221 8.80 -0.28 16.22
C THR A 221 8.37 -1.69 16.63
N LEU A 222 8.02 -2.50 15.64
CA LEU A 222 7.65 -3.91 15.86
C LEU A 222 8.82 -4.69 16.48
N SER A 223 8.52 -5.52 17.47
CA SER A 223 9.47 -6.37 18.17
C SER A 223 8.81 -7.69 18.61
N SER A 224 9.56 -8.59 19.24
CA SER A 224 8.97 -9.79 19.84
C SER A 224 7.97 -9.48 20.96
N ASN A 225 8.06 -8.30 21.58
CA ASN A 225 7.23 -7.89 22.72
C ASN A 225 6.08 -6.96 22.33
N PHE A 226 6.09 -6.40 21.12
CA PHE A 226 5.06 -5.51 20.62
C PHE A 226 4.88 -5.72 19.12
N GLN A 227 3.73 -6.26 18.72
CA GLN A 227 3.47 -6.66 17.33
C GLN A 227 2.32 -5.87 16.69
N HIS A 228 1.75 -4.91 17.40
CA HIS A 228 0.65 -4.10 16.90
C HIS A 228 1.12 -3.12 15.83
N ILE A 229 0.44 -3.16 14.69
CA ILE A 229 0.55 -2.18 13.61
C ILE A 229 -0.56 -1.17 13.83
N VAL A 230 -0.18 0.05 14.24
CA VAL A 230 -1.12 1.13 14.53
C VAL A 230 -1.05 2.19 13.44
N ASN A 231 -2.18 2.45 12.79
CA ASN A 231 -2.35 3.50 11.81
C ASN A 231 -3.40 4.49 12.31
N PHE A 232 -3.14 5.79 12.21
CA PHE A 232 -4.07 6.82 12.65
C PHE A 232 -4.06 8.01 11.68
N ARG A 233 -5.11 8.82 11.75
CA ARG A 233 -5.23 10.08 11.02
C ARG A 233 -5.71 11.18 11.95
N ASN A 234 -5.13 12.38 11.83
CA ASN A 234 -5.62 13.58 12.50
C ASN A 234 -6.50 14.42 11.54
N GLN A 235 -6.97 15.59 12.00
CA GLN A 235 -7.76 16.50 11.16
C GLN A 235 -7.02 16.94 9.90
N THR A 236 -5.76 17.33 10.02
CA THR A 236 -4.94 17.81 8.90
C THR A 236 -4.81 16.72 7.85
N ASP A 237 -4.61 15.47 8.27
CA ASP A 237 -4.52 14.34 7.34
C ASP A 237 -5.86 14.10 6.64
N LEU A 238 -6.99 14.16 7.35
CA LEU A 238 -8.33 14.04 6.76
C LEU A 238 -8.66 15.18 5.78
N ASN A 239 -8.23 16.41 6.10
CA ASN A 239 -8.43 17.59 5.26
C ASN A 239 -7.48 17.62 4.04
N ASN A 240 -6.29 17.05 4.17
CA ASN A 240 -5.32 16.93 3.08
C ASN A 240 -5.59 15.71 2.21
N SER A 241 -6.29 14.70 2.76
CA SER A 241 -6.85 13.56 2.03
C SER A 241 -8.19 13.89 1.38
N VAL A 242 -8.52 15.19 1.26
CA VAL A 242 -9.51 15.68 0.30
C VAL A 242 -8.98 15.36 -1.09
N TYR A 243 -9.32 14.17 -1.56
CA TYR A 243 -9.40 13.84 -2.97
C TYR A 243 -10.51 14.72 -3.56
N ASP A 244 -10.21 15.99 -3.80
CA ASP A 244 -10.97 16.77 -4.74
C ASP A 244 -10.56 16.24 -6.11
N PRO A 245 -11.46 15.62 -6.90
CA PRO A 245 -11.15 15.17 -8.26
C PRO A 245 -10.72 16.33 -9.19
N GLY A 246 -10.79 17.59 -8.73
CA GLY A 246 -10.20 18.78 -9.34
C GLY A 246 -8.98 19.39 -8.61
N ARG A 247 -8.55 18.90 -7.43
CA ARG A 247 -7.26 19.30 -6.84
C ARG A 247 -6.17 18.36 -7.30
N SER A 248 -5.21 18.95 -7.98
CA SER A 248 -3.89 18.36 -8.17
C SER A 248 -3.26 18.05 -6.80
N LEU A 249 -2.90 16.78 -6.57
CA LEU A 249 -2.26 16.26 -5.34
C LEU A 249 -0.96 17.00 -4.97
N VAL A 250 -0.39 17.71 -5.93
CA VAL A 250 0.73 18.63 -5.76
C VAL A 250 0.26 19.98 -6.25
N SER A 251 0.31 21.01 -5.40
CA SER A 251 -0.06 22.36 -5.82
C SER A 251 0.98 22.95 -6.77
N LEU A 252 0.57 23.87 -7.65
CA LEU A 252 1.49 24.55 -8.56
C LEU A 252 2.66 25.19 -7.79
N THR A 253 2.39 25.80 -6.63
CA THR A 253 3.44 26.39 -5.78
C THR A 253 4.46 25.36 -5.29
N VAL A 254 4.03 24.15 -4.93
CA VAL A 254 4.94 23.06 -4.55
C VAL A 254 5.74 22.59 -5.76
N CYS A 255 5.11 22.48 -6.94
CA CYS A 255 5.80 22.12 -8.17
C CYS A 255 6.85 23.15 -8.60
N GLU A 256 6.53 24.44 -8.54
CA GLU A 256 7.45 25.55 -8.82
C GLU A 256 8.60 25.60 -7.80
N GLY A 257 8.28 25.46 -6.51
CA GLY A 257 9.26 25.41 -5.43
C GLY A 257 10.23 24.24 -5.57
N ASN A 258 9.72 23.04 -5.84
CA ASN A 258 10.52 21.84 -6.07
C ASN A 258 11.39 21.97 -7.32
N SER A 259 10.84 22.50 -8.43
CA SER A 259 11.62 22.73 -9.65
C SER A 259 12.75 23.75 -9.43
N THR A 260 12.51 24.78 -8.61
CA THR A 260 13.54 25.77 -8.27
C THR A 260 14.60 25.17 -7.36
N ALA A 261 14.20 24.40 -6.33
CA ALA A 261 15.11 23.71 -5.43
C ALA A 261 15.99 22.70 -6.18
N LEU A 262 15.42 22.00 -7.16
CA LEU A 262 16.13 21.03 -7.99
C LEU A 262 17.30 21.65 -8.75
N ALA A 263 17.16 22.89 -9.24
CA ALA A 263 18.25 23.62 -9.90
C ALA A 263 19.45 23.88 -8.97
N GLY A 264 19.22 23.94 -7.66
CA GLY A 264 20.25 24.17 -6.64
C GLY A 264 20.92 22.89 -6.13
N VAL A 265 20.41 21.70 -6.48
CA VAL A 265 20.98 20.44 -5.99
C VAL A 265 22.31 20.17 -6.66
N THR A 266 23.35 20.05 -5.86
CA THR A 266 24.71 19.72 -6.34
C THR A 266 24.97 18.21 -6.27
N LYS A 267 26.01 17.73 -6.95
CA LYS A 267 26.47 16.33 -6.81
C LYS A 267 26.78 15.95 -5.36
N VAL A 268 27.36 16.90 -4.60
CA VAL A 268 27.70 16.68 -3.19
C VAL A 268 26.43 16.49 -2.36
N MET A 269 25.41 17.32 -2.59
CA MET A 269 24.10 17.18 -1.91
C MET A 269 23.41 15.85 -2.23
N ALA A 270 23.50 15.37 -3.47
CA ALA A 270 22.97 14.06 -3.85
C ALA A 270 23.72 12.90 -3.15
N ALA A 271 25.05 13.01 -3.06
CA ALA A 271 25.90 12.04 -2.37
C ALA A 271 25.66 12.01 -0.85
N ASP A 272 25.40 13.18 -0.24
CA ASP A 272 25.05 13.29 1.17
C ASP A 272 23.68 12.63 1.44
N LEU A 273 22.67 12.94 0.62
CA LEU A 273 21.34 12.32 0.73
C LEU A 273 21.38 10.80 0.55
N ARG A 274 22.24 10.29 -0.34
CA ARG A 274 22.48 8.85 -0.48
C ARG A 274 23.01 8.26 0.82
N ASN A 275 24.05 8.86 1.39
CA ASN A 275 24.68 8.35 2.60
C ASN A 275 23.71 8.29 3.79
N ASP A 276 22.76 9.23 3.85
CA ASP A 276 21.75 9.30 4.92
C ASP A 276 20.58 8.32 4.71
N TYR A 277 20.15 8.05 3.47
CA TYR A 277 18.87 7.37 3.21
C TYR A 277 18.94 6.10 2.35
N ILE A 278 19.95 5.95 1.47
CA ILE A 278 20.00 4.86 0.49
C ILE A 278 21.41 4.28 0.41
N SER A 279 21.66 3.16 1.10
CA SER A 279 22.93 2.43 0.97
C SER A 279 22.92 1.53 -0.28
N THR A 280 23.21 2.11 -1.45
CA THR A 280 23.21 1.39 -2.76
C THR A 280 24.58 1.34 -3.43
N ARG A 281 25.66 1.67 -2.73
CA ARG A 281 27.01 1.59 -3.30
C ARG A 281 27.36 0.14 -3.63
N VAL A 282 27.39 -0.19 -4.92
CA VAL A 282 27.86 -1.48 -5.42
C VAL A 282 29.17 -1.24 -6.17
N SER A 283 30.23 -1.88 -5.68
CA SER A 283 31.55 -1.92 -6.32
C SER A 283 31.91 -3.38 -6.47
N GLY A 284 32.11 -3.83 -7.71
CA GLY A 284 32.49 -5.20 -8.01
C GLY A 284 33.64 -5.22 -9.01
N ASP A 285 34.66 -6.01 -8.71
CA ASP A 285 35.72 -6.33 -9.65
C ASP A 285 35.30 -7.57 -10.44
N TYR A 286 35.22 -7.46 -11.76
CA TYR A 286 35.02 -8.61 -12.62
C TYR A 286 36.38 -9.01 -13.20
N VAL A 287 36.87 -10.17 -12.77
CA VAL A 287 38.05 -10.82 -13.36
C VAL A 287 37.51 -11.89 -14.32
N ASP A 288 37.80 -11.75 -15.61
CA ASP A 288 37.48 -12.81 -16.56
C ASP A 288 38.40 -14.03 -16.36
N GLU A 289 38.04 -15.17 -16.96
CA GLU A 289 38.79 -16.43 -16.87
C GLU A 289 40.23 -16.33 -17.43
N PHE A 290 40.59 -15.19 -18.04
CA PHE A 290 41.91 -14.93 -18.62
C PHE A 290 42.76 -13.96 -17.79
N GLY A 291 42.27 -13.51 -16.63
CA GLY A 291 43.02 -12.64 -15.71
C GLY A 291 43.17 -11.21 -16.21
N THR A 292 42.35 -10.78 -17.17
CA THR A 292 42.33 -9.39 -17.63
C THR A 292 41.34 -8.57 -16.81
N ASN A 293 41.84 -7.56 -16.10
CA ASN A 293 40.99 -6.60 -15.39
C ASN A 293 40.19 -5.78 -16.41
N SER A 294 38.88 -5.98 -16.45
CA SER A 294 37.95 -5.08 -17.15
C SER A 294 37.63 -3.85 -16.29
N PRO A 295 37.20 -2.71 -16.88
CA PRO A 295 37.01 -1.47 -16.14
C PRO A 295 36.01 -1.64 -14.99
N HIS A 296 36.37 -1.11 -13.81
CA HIS A 296 35.52 -1.08 -12.63
C HIS A 296 34.16 -0.45 -12.97
N ILE A 297 33.07 -1.19 -12.81
CA ILE A 297 31.72 -0.63 -12.81
C ILE A 297 31.43 -0.16 -11.39
N THR A 298 31.66 1.12 -11.14
CA THR A 298 31.23 1.77 -9.90
C THR A 298 29.90 2.46 -10.14
N ASN A 299 28.83 1.92 -9.56
CA ASN A 299 27.58 2.65 -9.42
C ASN A 299 27.60 3.33 -8.04
N PHE A 300 27.64 4.66 -8.03
CA PHE A 300 27.74 5.41 -6.78
C PHE A 300 26.39 5.54 -6.09
N GLY A 301 25.27 5.22 -6.74
CA GLY A 301 23.92 5.29 -6.18
C GLY A 301 23.33 6.71 -6.18
N ASP A 302 24.15 7.71 -6.51
CA ASP A 302 23.73 9.11 -6.63
C ASP A 302 22.75 9.28 -7.79
N GLU A 303 22.85 8.42 -8.80
CA GLU A 303 21.97 8.38 -9.96
C GLU A 303 20.52 8.08 -9.57
N ALA A 304 20.29 7.19 -8.59
CA ALA A 304 18.94 6.82 -8.16
C ALA A 304 18.20 8.01 -7.54
N ILE A 305 18.89 8.82 -6.73
CA ILE A 305 18.30 10.01 -6.11
C ILE A 305 18.01 11.05 -7.18
N LEU A 306 18.97 11.32 -8.07
CA LEU A 306 18.78 12.27 -9.16
C LEU A 306 17.64 11.87 -10.10
N GLU A 307 17.49 10.57 -10.40
CA GLU A 307 16.37 10.01 -11.18
C GLU A 307 15.03 10.16 -10.46
N MET A 308 14.95 9.85 -9.16
CA MET A 308 13.71 10.03 -8.39
C MET A 308 13.27 11.49 -8.38
N MET A 309 14.22 12.43 -8.23
CA MET A 309 13.95 13.86 -8.30
C MET A 309 13.45 14.30 -9.68
N TRP A 310 14.02 13.75 -10.75
CA TRP A 310 13.57 13.97 -12.12
C TRP A 310 12.15 13.45 -12.35
N VAL A 311 11.82 12.23 -11.91
CA VAL A 311 10.47 11.67 -12.05
C VAL A 311 9.42 12.53 -11.34
N LEU A 312 9.74 13.05 -10.15
CA LEU A 312 8.85 13.97 -9.42
C LEU A 312 8.63 15.28 -10.19
N GLN A 313 9.67 15.81 -10.83
CA GLN A 313 9.55 16.98 -11.69
C GLN A 313 8.68 16.69 -12.93
N GLU A 314 8.87 15.54 -13.59
CA GLU A 314 8.04 15.13 -14.74
C GLU A 314 6.56 15.06 -14.37
N ALA A 315 6.23 14.52 -13.21
CA ALA A 315 4.87 14.48 -12.71
C ALA A 315 4.27 15.90 -12.59
N CYS A 316 5.03 16.88 -12.10
CA CYS A 316 4.61 18.28 -12.04
C CYS A 316 4.34 18.90 -13.43
N TYR A 317 5.17 18.59 -14.43
CA TYR A 317 4.96 19.06 -15.81
C TYR A 317 3.77 18.42 -16.49
N LEU A 318 3.43 17.17 -16.15
CA LEU A 318 2.21 16.50 -16.62
C LEU A 318 0.96 17.11 -15.99
N LEU A 319 1.03 17.50 -14.72
CA LEU A 319 -0.08 18.12 -14.00
C LEU A 319 -0.32 19.58 -14.44
N TYR A 320 0.74 20.32 -14.78
CA TYR A 320 0.69 21.77 -15.04
C TYR A 320 1.41 22.17 -16.36
N PRO A 321 0.97 21.67 -17.52
CA PRO A 321 1.71 21.82 -18.78
C PRO A 321 1.84 23.27 -19.28
N THR A 322 0.93 24.16 -18.87
CA THR A 322 0.91 25.58 -19.30
C THR A 322 1.41 26.55 -18.23
N GLN A 323 1.62 26.09 -16.99
CA GLN A 323 1.96 26.94 -15.85
C GLN A 323 3.39 26.73 -15.37
N MET A 324 3.99 25.57 -15.65
CA MET A 324 5.40 25.30 -15.35
C MET A 324 6.34 26.08 -16.29
N PRO A 325 7.58 26.40 -15.87
CA PRO A 325 8.57 27.06 -16.71
C PRO A 325 8.88 26.26 -17.98
N ALA A 326 9.03 26.93 -19.13
CA ALA A 326 9.28 26.25 -20.41
C ALA A 326 10.56 25.39 -20.44
N THR A 327 11.55 25.72 -19.59
CA THR A 327 12.79 24.97 -19.43
C THR A 327 12.79 24.21 -18.12
N LYS A 328 12.95 22.88 -18.18
CA LYS A 328 13.08 22.06 -16.98
C LYS A 328 14.41 22.36 -16.28
N ALA A 329 14.36 22.52 -14.97
CA ALA A 329 15.55 22.59 -14.14
C ALA A 329 16.24 21.23 -14.11
N CYS A 330 17.58 21.22 -14.06
CA CYS A 330 18.36 20.01 -13.97
C CYS A 330 19.29 20.06 -12.76
N PRO A 331 19.37 18.99 -11.97
CA PRO A 331 20.29 18.94 -10.83
C PRO A 331 21.74 18.80 -11.30
N ALA A 332 22.67 18.96 -10.36
CA ALA A 332 24.10 18.70 -10.51
C ALA A 332 24.81 19.52 -11.61
N GLY A 333 24.27 20.70 -11.96
CA GLY A 333 24.84 21.56 -13.01
C GLY A 333 24.67 21.00 -14.43
N LEU A 334 23.76 20.04 -14.61
CA LEU A 334 23.38 19.49 -15.90
C LEU A 334 22.56 20.52 -16.70
N THR A 335 22.58 20.40 -18.03
CA THR A 335 21.76 21.22 -18.93
C THR A 335 20.60 20.40 -19.46
N PHE A 336 19.41 20.98 -19.46
CA PHE A 336 18.23 20.33 -20.03
C PHE A 336 18.33 20.27 -21.56
N ASN A 337 18.16 19.07 -22.12
CA ASN A 337 18.06 18.86 -23.56
C ASN A 337 16.60 18.55 -23.92
N ALA A 338 15.99 19.45 -24.70
CA ALA A 338 14.59 19.33 -25.08
C ALA A 338 14.32 18.18 -26.07
N ASN A 339 15.32 17.75 -26.85
CA ASN A 339 15.14 16.72 -27.88
C ASN A 339 14.99 15.31 -27.28
N ASN A 340 15.64 15.05 -26.16
CA ASN A 340 15.60 13.76 -25.47
C ASN A 340 14.81 13.80 -24.16
N ASN A 341 14.23 14.96 -23.81
CA ASN A 341 13.55 15.21 -22.54
C ASN A 341 14.38 14.71 -21.35
N ALA A 342 15.66 15.08 -21.30
CA ALA A 342 16.58 14.61 -20.27
C ALA A 342 17.61 15.68 -19.88
N CYS A 343 18.11 15.56 -18.66
CA CYS A 343 19.25 16.33 -18.17
C CYS A 343 20.55 15.71 -18.67
N VAL A 344 21.34 16.48 -19.43
CA VAL A 344 22.60 16.02 -20.02
C VAL A 344 23.78 16.87 -19.53
N TYR A 345 24.96 16.26 -19.47
CA TYR A 345 26.19 17.03 -19.31
C TYR A 345 26.48 17.80 -20.61
N ASN A 346 27.16 18.95 -20.50
CA ASN A 346 27.58 19.76 -21.66
C ASN A 346 28.39 18.97 -22.72
N ASN A 347 28.92 17.78 -22.38
CA ASN A 347 29.71 16.92 -23.28
C ASN A 347 29.02 15.58 -23.63
N GLY A 348 27.72 15.41 -23.35
CA GLY A 348 26.88 14.39 -24.02
C GLY A 348 26.93 12.94 -23.52
N PHE A 349 27.76 12.56 -22.53
CA PHE A 349 27.74 11.19 -21.98
C PHE A 349 27.93 11.16 -20.46
N TRP A 350 27.21 10.25 -19.79
CA TRP A 350 27.46 9.86 -18.39
C TRP A 350 28.77 9.08 -18.36
N ASN A 351 29.81 9.64 -17.73
CA ASN A 351 31.03 8.92 -17.40
C ASN A 351 30.98 8.55 -15.90
N PRO A 352 30.79 7.27 -15.54
CA PRO A 352 30.79 6.81 -14.15
C PRO A 352 32.17 6.84 -13.47
N SER A 353 33.22 7.31 -14.15
CA SER A 353 34.61 7.22 -13.68
C SER A 353 35.35 8.56 -13.63
N ALA A 354 34.63 9.69 -13.61
CA ALA A 354 35.21 11.03 -13.44
C ALA A 354 34.66 11.77 -12.22
#